data_AF-A0A0G0Y7K0-F1
#
_entry.id   AF-A0A0G0Y7K0-F1
#
_cell.length_a   1.000
_cell.length_b   1.000
_cell.length_c   1.000
_cell.angle_alpha   90.00
_cell.angle_beta   90.00
_cell.angle_gamma   90.00
#
_symmetry.space_group_name_H-M   'P 1'
#
loop_
_entity.id
_entity.type
_entity.pdbx_description
1 polymer ?
#
loop_
_entity_poly.entity_id
_entity_poly.type
_entity_poly.pdbx_seq_one_letter_code
_entity_poly.pdbx_strand_id
1 'polypeptide(L)'
;MYNVNADMIQDIFLKKPYLAWFVKDKKKLSQESTLEQIFNYGNWQDYLKAEEDLGIKEVRSIFERLKNRKRTNLRPKTINYFSLYFTKYA
;
A
#
# COMPACT_ATOMS: atom_id res chain seq x y z
N MET A 1 16.91 18.35 -8.08
CA MET A 1 17.28 16.96 -8.41
C MET A 1 16.80 16.07 -7.28
N TYR A 2 15.76 15.26 -7.49
CA TYR A 2 15.31 14.30 -6.49
C TYR A 2 16.32 13.17 -6.40
N ASN A 3 16.80 12.89 -5.19
CA ASN A 3 17.88 11.94 -4.91
C ASN A 3 17.35 10.51 -5.12
N VAL A 4 17.94 9.76 -6.06
CA VAL A 4 17.44 8.46 -6.56
C VAL A 4 17.96 7.30 -5.71
N ASN A 5 17.98 7.47 -4.39
CA ASN A 5 17.98 6.37 -3.44
C ASN A 5 16.62 6.38 -2.76
N ALA A 6 15.56 6.16 -3.55
CA ALA A 6 14.23 5.92 -3.01
C ALA A 6 14.25 4.52 -2.40
N ASP A 7 14.17 4.42 -1.07
CA ASP A 7 13.83 3.15 -0.43
C ASP A 7 12.58 2.61 -1.12
N MET A 8 12.64 1.36 -1.57
CA MET A 8 11.52 0.76 -2.28
C MET A 8 10.41 0.54 -1.24
N ILE A 9 9.13 0.76 -1.59
CA ILE A 9 8.02 0.50 -0.66
C ILE A 9 8.05 -0.95 -0.10
N GLN A 10 8.63 -1.88 -0.85
CA GLN A 10 8.86 -3.27 -0.46
C GLN A 10 9.83 -3.43 0.73
N ASP A 11 10.66 -2.43 1.05
CA ASP A 11 11.60 -2.48 2.17
C ASP A 11 10.89 -2.50 3.53
N ILE A 12 9.61 -2.13 3.57
CA ILE A 12 8.75 -2.33 4.75
C ILE A 12 8.74 -3.79 5.21
N PHE A 13 8.88 -4.74 4.29
CA PHE A 13 8.89 -6.17 4.58
C PHE A 13 10.15 -6.64 5.31
N LEU A 14 11.24 -5.89 5.26
CA LEU A 14 12.46 -6.19 6.02
C LEU A 14 12.21 -6.04 7.53
N LYS A 15 11.45 -5.01 7.91
CA LYS A 15 11.09 -4.71 9.30
C LYS A 15 9.81 -5.43 9.74
N LYS A 16 8.89 -5.68 8.80
CA LYS A 16 7.55 -6.23 9.04
C LYS A 16 7.23 -7.40 8.10
N PRO A 17 7.92 -8.54 8.21
CA PRO A 17 7.75 -9.67 7.30
C PRO A 17 6.34 -10.29 7.37
N TYR A 18 5.62 -10.11 8.49
CA TYR A 18 4.27 -10.61 8.68
C TYR A 18 3.25 -10.03 7.70
N LEU A 19 3.51 -8.83 7.15
CA LEU A 19 2.63 -8.19 6.17
C LEU A 19 2.49 -9.01 4.88
N ALA A 20 3.47 -9.88 4.58
CA ALA A 20 3.46 -10.74 3.41
C ALA A 20 3.99 -12.15 3.75
N TRP A 21 3.58 -12.70 4.90
CA TRP A 21 4.11 -13.97 5.44
C TRP A 21 4.03 -15.16 4.47
N PHE A 22 3.02 -15.18 3.58
CA PHE A 22 2.84 -16.21 2.55
C PHE A 22 3.67 -16.00 1.27
N VAL A 23 4.40 -14.89 1.16
CA VAL A 23 5.21 -14.54 -0.02
C VAL A 23 6.67 -14.92 0.20
N LYS A 24 7.18 -15.78 -0.68
CA LYS A 24 8.57 -16.28 -0.64
C LYS A 24 9.59 -15.17 -0.91
N ASP A 25 9.39 -14.38 -1.96
CA ASP A 25 10.28 -13.30 -2.35
C ASP A 25 9.53 -11.95 -2.29
N LYS A 26 9.62 -11.29 -1.14
CA LYS A 26 8.86 -10.06 -0.83
C LYS A 26 9.37 -8.85 -1.62
N LYS A 27 10.64 -8.87 -2.07
CA LYS A 27 11.23 -7.80 -2.89
C LYS A 27 10.69 -7.79 -4.32
N LYS A 28 10.15 -8.92 -4.79
CA LYS A 28 9.52 -9.04 -6.11
C LYS A 28 8.04 -8.64 -6.14
N LEU A 29 7.46 -8.28 -5.00
CA LEU A 29 6.09 -7.78 -4.99
C LEU A 29 6.00 -6.48 -5.75
N SER A 30 4.95 -6.31 -6.55
CA SER A 30 4.65 -5.03 -7.18
C SER A 30 4.30 -3.97 -6.12
N GLN A 31 4.38 -2.70 -6.49
CA GLN A 31 3.91 -1.60 -5.62
C GLN A 31 2.44 -1.80 -5.24
N GLU A 32 1.61 -2.25 -6.19
CA GLU A 32 0.19 -2.53 -5.95
C GLU A 32 -0.02 -3.65 -4.92
N SER A 33 0.68 -4.77 -5.08
CA SER A 33 0.60 -5.88 -4.12
C SER A 33 1.13 -5.49 -2.75
N THR A 34 2.17 -4.65 -2.71
CA THR A 34 2.73 -4.14 -1.46
C THR A 34 1.73 -3.25 -0.72
N LEU A 35 1.11 -2.29 -1.42
CA LEU A 35 0.05 -1.45 -0.85
C LEU A 35 -1.17 -2.27 -0.43
N GLU A 36 -1.58 -3.28 -1.21
CA GLU A 36 -2.68 -4.17 -0.82
C GLU A 36 -2.39 -4.90 0.51
N GLN A 37 -1.14 -5.31 0.75
CA GLN A 37 -0.74 -5.89 2.03
C GLN A 37 -0.78 -4.86 3.16
N ILE A 38 -0.28 -3.64 2.94
CA ILE A 38 -0.30 -2.55 3.93
C ILE A 38 -1.74 -2.20 4.30
N PHE A 39 -2.64 -2.07 3.33
CA PHE A 39 -4.06 -1.78 3.57
C PHE A 39 -4.78 -2.87 4.36
N ASN A 40 -4.37 -4.13 4.22
CA ASN A 40 -5.04 -5.27 4.85
C ASN A 40 -4.45 -5.68 6.20
N TYR A 41 -3.13 -5.52 6.38
CA TYR A 41 -2.38 -6.07 7.52
C TYR A 41 -1.48 -5.03 8.20
N GLY A 42 -1.26 -3.87 7.59
CA GLY A 42 -0.47 -2.78 8.14
C GLY A 42 -1.24 -1.97 9.18
N ASN A 43 -0.51 -1.09 9.86
CA ASN A 43 -1.06 -0.07 10.73
C ASN A 43 -1.02 1.32 10.07
N TRP A 44 -1.50 2.34 10.78
CA TRP A 44 -1.51 3.71 10.24
C TRP A 44 -0.12 4.26 9.89
N GLN A 45 0.90 3.92 10.69
CA GLN A 45 2.28 4.34 10.42
C GLN A 45 2.85 3.67 9.16
N ASP A 46 2.48 2.41 8.90
CA ASP A 46 2.83 1.71 7.66
C ASP A 46 2.22 2.39 6.43
N TYR A 47 0.97 2.82 6.56
CA TYR A 47 0.30 3.60 5.53
C TYR A 47 0.98 4.95 5.29
N LEU A 48 1.26 5.72 6.34
CA LEU A 48 1.92 7.03 6.22
C LEU A 48 3.29 6.90 5.54
N LYS A 49 4.04 5.83 5.85
CA LYS A 49 5.32 5.59 5.18
C LYS A 49 5.12 5.31 3.68
N ALA A 50 4.14 4.48 3.32
CA ALA A 50 3.82 4.24 1.92
C ALA A 50 3.34 5.51 1.19
N GLU A 51 2.60 6.39 1.87
CA GLU A 51 2.18 7.70 1.33
C GLU A 51 3.38 8.63 1.13
N GLU A 52 4.33 8.66 2.06
CA GLU A 52 5.59 9.41 1.93
C GLU A 52 6.39 8.94 0.72
N ASP A 53 6.51 7.62 0.54
CA ASP A 53 7.35 7.02 -0.50
C ASP A 53 6.74 7.15 -1.91
N LEU A 54 5.40 7.09 -2.05
CA LEU A 54 4.71 7.10 -3.35
C LEU A 54 3.98 8.41 -3.66
N GLY A 55 3.64 9.19 -2.65
CA GLY A 55 2.73 10.32 -2.74
C GLY A 55 1.25 9.92 -2.76
N ILE A 56 0.42 10.74 -2.13
CA ILE A 56 -1.01 10.46 -1.91
C ILE A 56 -1.81 10.23 -3.20
N LYS A 57 -1.44 10.89 -4.31
CA LYS A 57 -2.10 10.72 -5.62
C LYS A 57 -1.87 9.32 -6.19
N GLU A 58 -0.65 8.80 -6.11
CA GLU A 58 -0.34 7.45 -6.60
C GLU A 58 -0.98 6.39 -5.71
N VAL A 59 -0.92 6.58 -4.39
CA VAL A 59 -1.60 5.69 -3.44
C VAL A 59 -3.11 5.63 -3.70
N ARG A 60 -3.78 6.76 -3.92
CA ARG A 60 -5.19 6.82 -4.31
C ARG A 60 -5.43 6.08 -5.62
N SER A 61 -4.59 6.30 -6.63
CA SER A 61 -4.70 5.66 -7.94
C SER A 61 -4.62 4.13 -7.83
N ILE A 62 -3.65 3.62 -7.06
CA ILE A 62 -3.50 2.19 -6.77
C ILE A 62 -4.71 1.66 -6.01
N PHE A 63 -5.16 2.37 -4.97
CA PHE A 63 -6.33 1.98 -4.19
C PHE A 63 -7.58 1.83 -5.07
N GLU A 64 -7.86 2.78 -5.96
CA GLU A 64 -8.99 2.71 -6.88
C GLU A 64 -8.88 1.51 -7.83
N ARG A 65 -7.68 1.21 -8.36
CA ARG A 65 -7.46 0.00 -9.17
C ARG A 65 -7.73 -1.26 -8.36
N LEU A 66 -7.23 -1.36 -7.13
CA LEU A 66 -7.45 -2.52 -6.24
C LEU A 66 -8.92 -2.71 -5.86
N LYS A 67 -9.62 -1.61 -5.55
CA LYS A 67 -11.04 -1.61 -5.17
C LYS A 67 -11.95 -2.08 -6.32
N ASN A 68 -11.65 -1.67 -7.55
CA ASN A 68 -12.50 -1.92 -8.72
C ASN A 68 -12.18 -3.23 -9.48
N ARG A 69 -11.27 -4.07 -8.97
CA ARG A 69 -11.00 -5.40 -9.54
C ARG A 69 -12.23 -6.31 -9.41
N LYS A 70 -12.44 -7.19 -10.42
CA LYS A 70 -13.46 -8.25 -10.39
C LYS A 70 -13.41 -9.10 -9.12
N ARG A 71 -12.20 -9.34 -8.60
CA ARG A 71 -11.95 -9.94 -7.29
C ARG A 71 -10.99 -9.03 -6.54
N THR A 72 -11.48 -8.38 -5.49
CA THR A 72 -10.67 -7.52 -4.61
C THR A 72 -10.31 -8.29 -3.34
N ASN A 73 -9.07 -8.18 -2.89
CA ASN A 73 -8.65 -8.71 -1.59
C ASN A 73 -8.76 -7.66 -0.47
N LEU A 74 -9.20 -6.44 -0.78
CA LEU A 74 -9.41 -5.41 0.22
C LEU A 74 -10.63 -5.75 1.07
N ARG A 75 -10.48 -5.65 2.40
CA ARG A 75 -11.59 -5.85 3.32
C ARG A 75 -12.63 -4.73 3.14
N PRO A 76 -13.94 -4.98 3.30
CA PRO A 76 -14.97 -3.94 3.17
C PRO A 76 -14.73 -2.72 4.06
N LYS A 77 -14.27 -2.93 5.31
CA LYS A 77 -13.91 -1.84 6.23
C LYS A 77 -12.75 -0.97 5.73
N THR A 78 -11.76 -1.60 5.09
CA THR A 78 -10.60 -0.92 4.51
C THR A 78 -11.05 -0.08 3.31
N ILE A 79 -11.89 -0.65 2.44
CA ILE A 79 -12.48 0.09 1.31
C ILE A 79 -13.25 1.30 1.81
N ASN A 80 -14.11 1.14 2.81
CA ASN A 80 -14.91 2.23 3.35
C ASN A 80 -14.02 3.35 3.94
N TYR A 81 -13.10 3.00 4.83
CA TYR A 81 -12.21 3.97 5.47
C TYR A 81 -11.39 4.77 4.46
N PHE A 82 -10.70 4.08 3.55
CA PHE A 82 -9.82 4.75 2.60
C PHE A 82 -10.58 5.49 1.50
N SER A 83 -11.79 5.06 1.12
CA SER A 83 -12.64 5.86 0.22
C SER A 83 -13.00 7.22 0.84
N LEU A 84 -13.35 7.24 2.12
CA LEU A 84 -13.64 8.49 2.85
C LEU A 84 -12.39 9.34 3.03
N TYR A 85 -11.27 8.73 3.41
CA TYR A 85 -9.99 9.41 3.56
C TYR A 85 -9.56 10.08 2.25
N PHE A 86 -9.53 9.34 1.14
CA PHE A 86 -9.12 9.88 -0.15
C PHE A 86 -10.09 10.89 -0.73
N THR A 87 -11.37 10.85 -0.37
CA THR A 87 -12.32 11.92 -0.75
C THR A 87 -11.96 13.26 -0.11
N LYS A 88 -11.38 13.23 1.10
CA LYS A 88 -11.04 14.45 1.85
C LYS A 88 -9.64 14.97 1.54
N TYR A 89 -8.67 14.08 1.37
CA TYR A 89 -7.24 14.46 1.35
C TYR A 89 -6.56 14.28 -0.02
N ALA A 90 -7.20 13.64 -0.99
CA ALA A 90 -6.60 13.27 -2.28
C ALA A 90 -7.49 13.59 -3.47
#